data_AF-A0A3P1SC12-F1
#
_entry.id   AF-A0A3P1SC12-F1
#
_cell.length_a   1.000
_cell.length_b   1.000
_cell.length_c   1.000
_cell.angle_alpha   90.00
_cell.angle_beta   90.00
_cell.angle_gamma   90.00
#
_symmetry.space_group_name_H-M   'P 1'
#
loop_
_entity.id
_entity.type
_entity.pdbx_description
1 polymer ?
#
loop_
_entity_poly.entity_id
_entity_poly.type
_entity_poly.pdbx_seq_one_letter_code
_entity_poly.pdbx_strand_id
1 'polypeptide(L)'
;MHGAGAESPMALGDSVYQRLLKERIIWLGGEVRDDNANAICAQMLLLAAEDPNRDIYLYINSPGGSVTAGMAIYDTMQYIKPDVVTVGMGLAASMGQFLLTAGTPGKRYITPHTRVLMHQPSGGAGGTATDIRINADLILKMKEELTQITADLTGKSYEQILADADRDRWFSATEALEYGFVDKVVSTPQEIGNRAQDGAN
;
A
#
# COMPACT_ATOMS: atom_id res chain seq x y z
N MET A 1 -13.76 23.69 40.47
CA MET A 1 -14.00 23.41 39.04
C MET A 1 -12.65 23.26 38.37
N HIS A 2 -12.16 22.03 38.18
CA HIS A 2 -10.90 21.75 37.50
C HIS A 2 -11.15 21.72 35.98
N GLY A 3 -10.35 22.48 35.23
CA GLY A 3 -10.53 22.71 33.80
C GLY A 3 -10.45 21.42 33.00
N ALA A 4 -11.36 21.30 32.03
CA ALA A 4 -11.28 20.31 30.97
C ALA A 4 -9.95 20.50 30.22
N GLY A 5 -9.09 19.48 30.30
CA GLY A 5 -7.88 19.42 29.50
C GLY A 5 -8.28 19.39 28.03
N ALA A 6 -7.88 20.41 27.27
CA ALA A 6 -7.97 20.37 25.83
C ALA A 6 -7.08 19.22 25.34
N GLU A 7 -7.71 18.16 24.81
CA GLU A 7 -6.98 17.08 24.15
C GLU A 7 -6.14 17.67 23.01
N SER A 8 -4.84 17.36 23.01
CA SER A 8 -3.93 17.78 21.95
C SER A 8 -4.43 17.25 20.59
N PRO A 9 -4.33 18.01 19.48
CA PRO A 9 -4.69 17.54 18.14
C PRO A 9 -4.02 16.22 17.75
N MET A 10 -2.83 15.95 18.30
CA MET A 10 -2.11 14.67 18.16
C MET A 10 -2.85 13.50 18.85
N ALA A 11 -3.39 13.71 20.05
CA ALA A 11 -4.13 12.70 20.81
C ALA A 11 -5.48 12.35 20.17
N LEU A 12 -6.13 13.33 19.52
CA LEU A 12 -7.33 13.10 18.73
C LEU A 12 -7.03 12.24 17.50
N GLY A 13 -5.92 12.49 16.80
CA GLY A 13 -5.47 11.69 15.66
C GLY A 13 -5.26 10.22 16.02
N ASP A 14 -4.54 9.95 17.10
CA ASP A 14 -4.28 8.59 17.58
C ASP A 14 -5.57 7.86 17.98
N SER A 15 -6.52 8.57 18.60
CA SER A 15 -7.80 7.98 19.00
C SER A 15 -8.66 7.52 17.80
N VAL A 16 -8.57 8.21 16.66
CA VAL A 16 -9.32 7.85 15.44
C VAL A 16 -8.70 6.64 14.76
N TYR A 17 -7.37 6.60 14.58
CA TYR A 17 -6.71 5.45 13.96
C TYR A 17 -6.85 4.18 14.79
N GLN A 18 -6.84 4.28 16.13
CA GLN A 18 -7.12 3.14 17.00
C GLN A 18 -8.57 2.63 16.88
N ARG A 19 -9.54 3.54 16.67
CA ARG A 19 -10.93 3.13 16.38
C ARG A 19 -11.04 2.46 15.00
N LEU A 20 -10.37 2.99 13.99
CA LEU A 20 -10.30 2.36 12.66
C LEU A 20 -9.66 0.96 12.74
N LEU A 21 -8.60 0.79 13.54
CA LEU A 21 -7.94 -0.50 13.69
C LEU A 21 -8.89 -1.56 14.27
N LYS A 22 -9.79 -1.19 15.20
CA LYS A 22 -10.83 -2.11 15.72
C LYS A 22 -11.81 -2.56 14.64
N GLU A 23 -12.03 -1.72 13.63
CA GLU A 23 -12.79 -2.05 12.41
C GLU A 23 -11.90 -2.72 11.33
N ARG A 24 -10.69 -3.15 11.70
CA ARG A 24 -9.68 -3.80 10.83
C ARG A 24 -9.18 -2.92 9.69
N ILE A 25 -9.21 -1.60 9.90
CA ILE A 25 -8.74 -0.60 8.94
C ILE A 25 -7.38 -0.07 9.39
N ILE A 26 -6.38 -0.24 8.51
CA ILE A 26 -5.02 0.29 8.64
C ILE A 26 -4.84 1.43 7.64
N TRP A 27 -4.14 2.49 8.04
CA TRP A 27 -3.97 3.70 7.23
C TRP A 27 -2.49 3.96 6.90
N LEU A 28 -2.15 3.86 5.61
CA LEU A 28 -0.88 4.32 5.04
C LEU A 28 -1.08 5.72 4.43
N GLY A 29 -0.97 6.75 5.25
CA GLY A 29 -1.31 8.14 4.90
C GLY A 29 -0.15 9.07 4.57
N GLY A 30 1.03 8.54 4.24
CA GLY A 30 2.22 9.34 3.97
C GLY A 30 3.33 8.50 3.34
N GLU A 31 4.55 9.04 3.36
CA GLU A 31 5.73 8.35 2.84
C GLU A 31 5.96 7.01 3.55
N VAL A 32 6.30 5.97 2.79
CA VAL A 32 6.65 4.64 3.29
C VAL A 32 8.05 4.68 3.91
N ARG A 33 8.13 4.40 5.21
CA ARG A 33 9.35 4.46 6.02
C ARG A 33 9.40 3.29 6.99
N ASP A 34 10.56 3.01 7.56
CA ASP A 34 10.72 1.87 8.46
C ASP A 34 9.82 1.97 9.72
N ASP A 35 9.60 3.17 10.26
CA ASP A 35 8.76 3.39 11.43
C ASP A 35 7.29 3.03 11.17
N ASN A 36 6.71 3.54 10.08
CA ASN A 36 5.32 3.26 9.76
C ASN A 36 5.11 1.87 9.15
N ALA A 37 6.07 1.34 8.40
CA ALA A 37 6.02 -0.03 7.89
C ALA A 37 6.00 -1.05 9.03
N ASN A 38 6.88 -0.91 10.02
CA ASN A 38 6.87 -1.78 11.20
C ASN A 38 5.54 -1.71 11.96
N ALA A 39 4.95 -0.52 12.10
CA ALA A 39 3.65 -0.35 12.73
C ALA A 39 2.53 -1.05 11.93
N ILE A 40 2.51 -0.88 10.60
CA ILE A 40 1.54 -1.53 9.71
C ILE A 40 1.66 -3.06 9.79
N CYS A 41 2.89 -3.60 9.73
CA CYS A 41 3.11 -5.05 9.82
C CYS A 41 2.65 -5.59 11.18
N ALA A 42 2.98 -4.92 12.28
CA ALA A 42 2.52 -5.31 13.62
C ALA A 42 0.99 -5.29 13.74
N GLN A 43 0.33 -4.27 13.18
CA GLN A 43 -1.13 -4.18 13.13
C GLN A 43 -1.75 -5.31 12.32
N MET A 44 -1.21 -5.64 11.14
CA MET A 44 -1.68 -6.76 10.33
C MET A 44 -1.56 -8.10 11.05
N LEU A 45 -0.41 -8.34 11.70
CA LEU A 45 -0.19 -9.57 12.49
C LEU A 45 -1.15 -9.67 13.67
N LEU A 46 -1.42 -8.56 14.37
CA LEU A 46 -2.38 -8.51 15.47
C LEU A 46 -3.79 -8.83 14.96
N LEU A 47 -4.25 -8.16 13.91
CA LEU A 47 -5.57 -8.38 13.33
C LEU A 47 -5.75 -9.81 12.80
N ALA A 48 -4.69 -10.39 12.22
CA ALA A 48 -4.69 -11.78 11.76
C ALA A 48 -4.76 -12.78 12.93
N ALA A 49 -4.12 -12.47 14.06
CA ALA A 49 -4.22 -13.30 15.27
C ALA A 49 -5.58 -13.18 15.95
N GLU A 50 -6.21 -12.00 15.92
CA GLU A 50 -7.54 -11.75 16.49
C GLU A 50 -8.66 -12.47 15.72
N ASP A 51 -8.65 -12.37 14.39
CA ASP A 51 -9.55 -13.10 13.53
C ASP A 51 -8.88 -13.40 12.17
N PRO A 52 -8.46 -14.65 11.93
CA PRO A 52 -7.73 -15.02 10.72
C PRO A 52 -8.63 -15.23 9.49
N ASN A 53 -9.96 -15.12 9.61
CA ASN A 53 -10.90 -15.32 8.51
C ASN A 53 -11.56 -14.01 8.02
N ARG A 54 -11.39 -12.91 8.74
CA ARG A 54 -11.94 -11.61 8.38
C ARG A 54 -10.92 -10.76 7.64
N ASP A 55 -11.34 -10.14 6.55
CA ASP A 55 -10.52 -9.22 5.76
C ASP A 55 -9.85 -8.11 6.59
N ILE A 56 -8.69 -7.65 6.14
CA ILE A 56 -7.99 -6.46 6.66
C ILE A 56 -7.99 -5.40 5.55
N TYR A 57 -8.34 -4.16 5.91
CA TYR A 57 -8.42 -3.06 4.95
C TYR A 57 -7.22 -2.14 5.08
N LEU A 58 -6.39 -2.07 4.04
CA LEU A 58 -5.28 -1.13 3.93
C LEU A 58 -5.69 0.05 3.04
N TYR A 59 -5.91 1.21 3.66
CA TYR A 59 -6.16 2.46 2.96
C TYR A 59 -4.85 3.16 2.66
N ILE A 60 -4.66 3.57 1.40
CA ILE A 60 -3.38 4.07 0.88
C ILE A 60 -3.57 5.47 0.29
N ASN A 61 -2.88 6.43 0.90
CA ASN A 61 -2.63 7.76 0.38
C ASN A 61 -1.15 8.09 0.61
N SER A 62 -0.30 7.65 -0.32
CA SER A 62 1.15 7.64 -0.15
C SER A 62 1.86 8.11 -1.43
N PRO A 63 2.89 8.97 -1.30
CA PRO A 63 3.81 9.30 -2.39
C PRO A 63 4.81 8.18 -2.68
N GLY A 64 4.76 7.05 -1.96
CA GLY A 64 5.78 6.01 -2.00
C GLY A 64 6.81 6.20 -0.90
N GLY A 65 8.03 5.68 -1.09
CA GLY A 65 9.10 5.77 -0.10
C GLY A 65 10.09 4.62 -0.23
N SER A 66 10.61 4.16 0.91
CA SER A 66 11.62 3.10 0.96
C SER A 66 11.11 1.78 0.37
N VAL A 67 11.87 1.21 -0.58
CA VAL A 67 11.57 -0.09 -1.19
C VAL A 67 11.56 -1.20 -0.15
N THR A 68 12.58 -1.26 0.72
CA THR A 68 12.67 -2.31 1.74
C THR A 68 11.54 -2.22 2.77
N ALA A 69 11.17 -1.00 3.18
CA ALA A 69 10.04 -0.79 4.07
C ALA A 69 8.71 -1.21 3.42
N GLY A 70 8.51 -0.88 2.14
CA GLY A 70 7.33 -1.31 1.40
C GLY A 70 7.30 -2.82 1.16
N MET A 71 8.45 -3.46 0.90
CA MET A 71 8.54 -4.92 0.78
C MET A 71 8.21 -5.62 2.09
N ALA A 72 8.57 -5.06 3.25
CA ALA A 72 8.16 -5.62 4.55
C ALA A 72 6.63 -5.63 4.71
N ILE A 73 5.94 -4.57 4.27
CA ILE A 73 4.47 -4.53 4.26
C ILE A 73 3.92 -5.56 3.28
N TYR A 74 4.45 -5.60 2.05
CA TYR A 74 4.05 -6.55 1.02
C TYR A 74 4.15 -8.00 1.50
N ASP A 75 5.32 -8.40 2.01
CA ASP A 75 5.54 -9.75 2.51
C ASP A 75 4.58 -10.08 3.65
N THR A 76 4.31 -9.12 4.54
CA THR A 76 3.32 -9.31 5.61
C THR A 76 1.92 -9.52 5.04
N MET A 77 1.52 -8.76 4.01
CA MET A 77 0.23 -8.95 3.33
C MET A 77 0.11 -10.35 2.72
N GLN A 78 1.19 -10.90 2.16
CA GLN A 78 1.19 -12.26 1.58
C GLN A 78 1.31 -13.37 2.64
N TYR A 79 1.93 -13.05 3.78
CA TYR A 79 2.24 -14.00 4.85
C TYR A 79 1.03 -14.31 5.75
N ILE A 80 0.18 -13.31 6.00
CA ILE A 80 -0.99 -13.48 6.86
C ILE A 80 -2.12 -14.23 6.13
N LYS A 81 -2.97 -14.93 6.90
CA LYS A 81 -4.11 -15.67 6.35
C LYS A 81 -5.27 -14.79 5.84
N PRO A 82 -5.66 -13.70 6.51
CA PRO A 82 -6.72 -12.82 6.01
C PRO A 82 -6.42 -12.26 4.63
N ASP A 83 -7.47 -12.08 3.83
CA ASP A 83 -7.37 -11.27 2.63
C ASP A 83 -7.07 -9.82 3.00
N VAL A 84 -6.21 -9.18 2.20
CA VAL A 84 -5.90 -7.76 2.34
C VAL A 84 -6.61 -6.97 1.25
N VAL A 85 -7.62 -6.23 1.66
CA VAL A 85 -8.36 -5.29 0.82
C VAL A 85 -7.55 -4.00 0.73
N THR A 86 -7.22 -3.54 -0.48
CA THR A 86 -6.51 -2.27 -0.66
C THR A 86 -7.45 -1.19 -1.18
N VAL A 87 -7.31 0.04 -0.69
CA VAL A 87 -8.14 1.18 -1.10
C VAL A 87 -7.28 2.41 -1.37
N GLY A 88 -7.12 2.77 -2.65
CA GLY A 88 -6.40 3.95 -3.09
C GLY A 88 -7.23 5.24 -2.91
N MET A 89 -6.64 6.22 -2.23
CA MET A 89 -7.23 7.54 -2.00
C MET A 89 -6.21 8.65 -2.21
N GLY A 90 -6.57 9.69 -2.98
CA GLY A 90 -5.69 10.83 -3.21
C GLY A 90 -4.52 10.46 -4.12
N LEU A 91 -3.44 9.94 -3.55
CA LEU A 91 -2.23 9.53 -4.28
C LEU A 91 -1.79 8.12 -3.90
N ALA A 92 -1.50 7.28 -4.88
CA ALA A 92 -0.76 6.05 -4.69
C ALA A 92 0.41 6.04 -5.68
N ALA A 93 1.58 6.49 -5.25
CA ALA A 93 2.76 6.59 -6.10
C ALA A 93 3.86 5.62 -5.66
N SER A 94 4.64 5.09 -6.61
CA SER A 94 5.81 4.26 -6.32
C SER A 94 5.45 3.09 -5.37
N MET A 95 6.09 2.96 -4.21
CA MET A 95 5.71 1.92 -3.24
C MET A 95 4.25 1.99 -2.78
N GLY A 96 3.60 3.16 -2.81
CA GLY A 96 2.17 3.28 -2.59
C GLY A 96 1.34 2.66 -3.72
N GLN A 97 1.76 2.83 -4.98
CA GLN A 97 1.14 2.15 -6.13
C GLN A 97 1.34 0.63 -6.04
N PHE A 98 2.56 0.20 -5.71
CA PHE A 98 2.90 -1.22 -5.58
C PHE A 98 2.03 -1.89 -4.50
N LEU A 99 1.95 -1.31 -3.30
CA LEU A 99 1.13 -1.84 -2.21
C LEU A 99 -0.36 -1.81 -2.53
N LEU A 100 -0.84 -0.80 -3.26
CA LEU A 100 -2.23 -0.77 -3.75
C LEU A 100 -2.51 -1.98 -4.67
N THR A 101 -1.56 -2.29 -5.54
CA THR A 101 -1.66 -3.37 -6.52
C THR A 101 -1.56 -4.77 -5.88
N ALA A 102 -0.89 -4.86 -4.73
CA ALA A 102 -0.63 -6.10 -4.00
C ALA A 102 -1.78 -6.60 -3.11
N GLY A 103 -2.91 -5.89 -3.06
CA GLY A 103 -4.10 -6.40 -2.38
C GLY A 103 -4.61 -7.69 -3.02
N THR A 104 -5.45 -8.44 -2.29
CA THR A 104 -6.05 -9.69 -2.79
C THR A 104 -6.78 -9.43 -4.12
N PRO A 105 -6.55 -10.24 -5.18
CA PRO A 105 -7.25 -10.08 -6.45
C PRO A 105 -8.77 -10.04 -6.31
N GLY A 106 -9.42 -9.07 -6.96
CA GLY A 106 -10.86 -8.81 -6.84
C GLY A 106 -11.23 -7.91 -5.65
N LYS A 107 -10.28 -7.57 -4.78
CA LYS A 107 -10.47 -6.74 -3.57
C LYS A 107 -9.58 -5.49 -3.57
N ARG A 108 -9.14 -5.02 -4.73
CA ARG A 108 -8.34 -3.79 -4.89
C ARG A 108 -9.22 -2.65 -5.40
N TYR A 109 -9.33 -1.58 -4.62
CA TYR A 109 -10.27 -0.49 -4.87
C TYR A 109 -9.55 0.84 -5.02
N ILE A 110 -10.16 1.77 -5.75
CA ILE A 110 -9.66 3.15 -5.89
C ILE A 110 -10.80 4.16 -5.90
N THR A 111 -10.61 5.31 -5.29
CA THR A 111 -11.60 6.41 -5.35
C THR A 111 -11.43 7.25 -6.63
N PRO A 112 -12.50 7.92 -7.15
CA PRO A 112 -12.57 8.36 -8.55
C PRO A 112 -11.51 9.41 -8.96
N HIS A 113 -10.99 10.16 -8.01
CA HIS A 113 -10.00 11.22 -8.26
C HIS A 113 -8.58 10.84 -7.83
N THR A 114 -8.37 9.62 -7.35
CA THR A 114 -7.03 9.16 -6.99
C THR A 114 -6.14 9.18 -8.22
N ARG A 115 -4.87 9.51 -8.00
CA ARG A 115 -3.81 9.39 -9.00
C ARG A 115 -2.87 8.26 -8.61
N VAL A 116 -2.52 7.47 -9.60
CA VAL A 116 -1.50 6.43 -9.48
C VAL A 116 -0.27 6.86 -10.26
N LEU A 117 0.91 6.72 -9.68
CA LEU A 117 2.18 6.99 -10.35
C LEU A 117 3.04 5.74 -10.28
N MET A 118 3.42 5.23 -11.44
CA MET A 118 4.45 4.21 -11.59
C MET A 118 5.73 4.86 -12.11
N HIS A 119 6.85 4.53 -11.49
CA HIS A 119 8.19 4.97 -11.91
C HIS A 119 9.23 3.97 -11.40
N GLN A 120 10.43 3.98 -11.97
CA GLN A 120 11.49 3.12 -11.52
C GLN A 120 11.96 3.51 -10.11
N PRO A 121 12.36 2.53 -9.27
CA PRO A 121 12.96 2.85 -7.98
C PRO A 121 14.22 3.70 -8.19
N SER A 122 14.36 4.74 -7.37
CA SER A 122 15.54 5.58 -7.33
C SER A 122 16.35 5.31 -6.07
N GLY A 123 17.67 5.43 -6.17
CA GLY A 123 18.59 5.19 -5.07
C GLY A 123 19.94 5.87 -5.33
N GLY A 124 20.65 6.18 -4.25
CA GLY A 124 22.01 6.74 -4.32
C GLY A 124 23.05 5.67 -3.99
N ALA A 125 24.17 5.69 -4.69
CA ALA A 125 25.35 4.87 -4.37
C ALA A 125 26.54 5.80 -4.08
N GLY A 126 27.31 5.49 -3.04
CA GLY A 126 28.48 6.28 -2.64
C GLY A 126 29.52 5.41 -1.91
N GLY A 127 30.74 5.92 -1.76
CA GLY A 127 31.85 5.18 -1.16
C GLY A 127 32.92 4.82 -2.19
N THR A 128 33.65 3.73 -1.96
CA THR A 128 34.66 3.26 -2.90
C THR A 128 34.01 2.77 -4.20
N ALA A 129 34.80 2.60 -5.27
CA ALA A 129 34.30 2.03 -6.52
C ALA A 129 33.62 0.65 -6.33
N THR A 130 34.09 -0.12 -5.34
CA THR A 130 33.48 -1.42 -5.00
C THR A 130 32.14 -1.24 -4.29
N ASP A 131 32.04 -0.31 -3.34
CA ASP A 131 30.78 0.01 -2.65
C ASP A 131 29.73 0.54 -3.63
N ILE A 132 30.14 1.40 -4.57
CA ILE A 132 29.25 1.92 -5.61
C ILE A 132 28.68 0.78 -6.45
N ARG A 133 29.53 -0.15 -6.90
CA ARG A 133 29.10 -1.30 -7.70
C ARG A 133 28.14 -2.20 -6.92
N ILE A 134 28.45 -2.53 -5.66
CA ILE A 134 27.60 -3.39 -4.82
C ILE A 134 26.22 -2.76 -4.63
N ASN A 135 26.16 -1.45 -4.34
CA ASN A 135 24.88 -0.76 -4.17
C ASN A 135 24.09 -0.66 -5.48
N ALA A 136 24.76 -0.40 -6.61
CA ALA A 136 24.12 -0.39 -7.91
C ALA A 136 23.51 -1.76 -8.26
N ASP A 137 24.26 -2.85 -8.04
CA ASP A 137 23.77 -4.21 -8.27
C ASP A 137 22.56 -4.54 -7.39
N LEU A 138 22.54 -4.07 -6.13
CA LEU A 138 21.40 -4.24 -5.23
C LEU A 138 20.16 -3.47 -5.73
N ILE A 139 20.32 -2.22 -6.15
CA ILE A 139 19.23 -1.41 -6.71
C ILE A 139 18.63 -2.06 -7.96
N LEU A 140 19.48 -2.59 -8.84
CA LEU A 140 19.04 -3.28 -10.05
C LEU A 140 18.22 -4.54 -9.71
N LYS A 141 18.67 -5.35 -8.75
CA LYS A 141 17.92 -6.53 -8.30
C LYS A 141 16.55 -6.18 -7.71
N MET A 142 16.50 -5.16 -6.85
CA MET A 142 15.22 -4.69 -6.30
C MET A 142 14.28 -4.18 -7.40
N LYS A 143 14.82 -3.51 -8.43
CA LYS A 143 14.04 -3.08 -9.60
C LYS A 143 13.48 -4.27 -10.37
N GLU A 144 14.28 -5.28 -10.64
CA GLU A 144 13.86 -6.51 -11.34
C GLU A 144 12.74 -7.22 -10.55
N GLU A 145 12.91 -7.38 -9.24
CA GLU A 145 11.92 -8.01 -8.36
C GLU A 145 10.59 -7.25 -8.32
N LEU A 146 10.62 -5.94 -8.08
CA LEU A 146 9.40 -5.10 -8.09
C LEU A 146 8.70 -5.15 -9.45
N THR A 147 9.46 -5.16 -10.54
CA THR A 147 8.93 -5.21 -11.91
C THR A 147 8.23 -6.54 -12.16
N GLN A 148 8.86 -7.66 -11.76
CA GLN A 148 8.28 -9.00 -11.91
C GLN A 148 7.00 -9.14 -11.09
N ILE A 149 7.02 -8.76 -9.81
CA ILE A 149 5.82 -8.85 -8.94
C ILE A 149 4.70 -7.96 -9.49
N THR A 150 5.00 -6.74 -9.94
CA THR A 150 4.00 -5.85 -10.52
C THR A 150 3.41 -6.44 -11.80
N ALA A 151 4.23 -7.06 -12.65
CA ALA A 151 3.77 -7.74 -13.86
C ALA A 151 2.78 -8.87 -13.51
N ASP A 152 3.14 -9.71 -12.53
CA ASP A 152 2.31 -10.82 -12.07
C ASP A 152 0.97 -10.36 -11.49
N LEU A 153 0.97 -9.29 -10.69
CA LEU A 153 -0.24 -8.75 -10.04
C LEU A 153 -1.17 -7.97 -10.99
N THR A 154 -0.62 -7.40 -12.07
CA THR A 154 -1.39 -6.61 -13.05
C THR A 154 -1.80 -7.42 -14.28
N GLY A 155 -1.14 -8.56 -14.52
CA GLY A 155 -1.29 -9.35 -15.74
C GLY A 155 -0.62 -8.72 -16.98
N LYS A 156 0.27 -7.74 -16.80
CA LYS A 156 1.12 -7.20 -17.88
C LYS A 156 2.39 -8.04 -18.02
N SER A 157 3.09 -7.91 -19.15
CA SER A 157 4.40 -8.55 -19.28
C SER A 157 5.46 -7.77 -18.51
N TYR A 158 6.54 -8.46 -18.12
CA TYR A 158 7.71 -7.86 -17.49
C TYR A 158 8.25 -6.67 -18.31
N GLU A 159 8.37 -6.84 -19.63
CA GLU A 159 8.89 -5.82 -20.54
C GLU A 159 7.98 -4.60 -20.59
N GLN A 160 6.66 -4.80 -20.50
CA GLN A 160 5.71 -3.70 -20.48
C GLN A 160 5.81 -2.90 -19.18
N ILE A 161 5.88 -3.56 -18.01
CA ILE A 161 6.09 -2.86 -16.74
C ILE A 161 7.42 -2.10 -16.76
N LEU A 162 8.49 -2.74 -17.24
CA LEU A 162 9.82 -2.13 -17.30
C LEU A 162 9.83 -0.87 -18.19
N ALA A 163 9.21 -0.93 -19.36
CA ALA A 163 9.11 0.21 -20.27
C ALA A 163 8.22 1.33 -19.68
N ASP A 164 7.11 0.95 -19.07
CA ASP A 164 6.14 1.89 -18.52
C ASP A 164 6.63 2.58 -17.24
N ALA A 165 7.57 1.96 -16.51
CA ALA A 165 8.20 2.52 -15.31
C ALA A 165 9.51 3.28 -15.60
N ASP A 166 10.08 3.25 -16.82
CA ASP A 166 11.36 3.92 -17.10
C ASP A 166 11.30 5.45 -16.88
N ARG A 167 10.10 6.02 -17.01
CA ARG A 167 9.79 7.42 -16.65
C ARG A 167 8.52 7.46 -15.82
N ASP A 168 8.32 8.59 -15.15
CA ASP A 168 7.09 8.89 -14.44
C ASP A 168 5.88 8.70 -15.36
N ARG A 169 5.06 7.69 -15.04
CA ARG A 169 3.81 7.42 -15.72
C ARG A 169 2.64 7.58 -14.76
N TRP A 170 1.80 8.56 -15.07
CA TRP A 170 0.62 8.91 -14.30
C TRP A 170 -0.62 8.22 -14.85
N PHE A 171 -1.49 7.79 -13.94
CA PHE A 171 -2.76 7.16 -14.25
C PHE A 171 -3.87 7.81 -13.41
N SER A 172 -4.99 8.10 -14.06
CA SER A 172 -6.28 8.31 -13.40
C SER A 172 -6.81 7.02 -12.78
N ALA A 173 -7.87 7.12 -11.97
CA ALA A 173 -8.50 5.93 -11.38
C ALA A 173 -9.00 4.93 -12.44
N THR A 174 -9.56 5.43 -13.54
CA THR A 174 -10.03 4.58 -14.65
C THR A 174 -8.86 3.93 -15.38
N GLU A 175 -7.80 4.68 -15.69
CA GLU A 175 -6.62 4.11 -16.34
C GLU A 175 -5.91 3.09 -15.42
N ALA A 176 -5.91 3.31 -14.10
CA ALA A 176 -5.35 2.36 -13.15
C ALA A 176 -6.14 1.04 -13.09
N LEU A 177 -7.48 1.12 -13.21
CA LEU A 177 -8.35 -0.05 -13.35
C LEU A 177 -8.04 -0.80 -14.66
N GLU A 178 -8.01 -0.10 -15.80
CA GLU A 178 -7.72 -0.71 -17.10
C GLU A 178 -6.31 -1.30 -17.19
N TYR A 179 -5.36 -0.71 -16.46
CA TYR A 179 -4.00 -1.22 -16.35
C TYR A 179 -3.89 -2.46 -15.47
N GLY A 180 -4.86 -2.70 -14.58
CA GLY A 180 -4.87 -3.86 -13.68
C GLY A 180 -4.23 -3.60 -12.31
N PHE A 181 -3.96 -2.34 -11.94
CA PHE A 181 -3.50 -2.00 -10.58
C PHE A 181 -4.60 -2.22 -9.53
N VAL A 182 -5.86 -2.08 -9.94
CA VAL A 182 -7.02 -2.21 -9.07
C VAL A 182 -8.15 -2.92 -9.82
N ASP A 183 -9.14 -3.41 -9.09
CA ASP A 183 -10.25 -4.19 -9.62
C ASP A 183 -11.53 -3.36 -9.77
N LYS A 184 -11.67 -2.26 -9.01
CA LYS A 184 -12.87 -1.42 -9.08
C LYS A 184 -12.63 0.03 -8.64
N VAL A 185 -13.20 0.97 -9.41
CA VAL A 185 -13.37 2.36 -8.98
C VAL A 185 -14.64 2.46 -8.13
N VAL A 186 -14.55 3.01 -6.92
CA VAL A 186 -15.66 3.09 -5.95
C VAL A 186 -15.91 4.53 -5.53
N SER A 187 -17.18 4.92 -5.43
CA SER A 187 -17.56 6.29 -5.01
C SER A 187 -18.09 6.33 -3.58
N THR A 188 -18.46 5.18 -3.02
CA THR A 188 -19.00 5.05 -1.66
C THR A 188 -18.36 3.88 -0.89
N PRO A 189 -18.25 3.96 0.45
CA PRO A 189 -17.70 2.87 1.26
C PRO A 189 -18.51 1.55 1.18
N GLN A 190 -19.81 1.62 0.85
CA GLN A 190 -20.68 0.46 0.71
C GLN A 190 -20.32 -0.43 -0.48
N GLU A 191 -19.54 0.08 -1.43
CA GLU A 191 -19.07 -0.66 -2.59
C GLU A 191 -17.79 -1.48 -2.33
N ILE A 192 -17.15 -1.29 -1.17
CA ILE A 192 -15.89 -1.93 -0.76
C ILE A 192 -16.21 -3.15 0.12
N GLY A 193 -16.23 -4.33 -0.48
CA GLY A 193 -16.70 -5.57 0.15
C GLY A 193 -18.19 -5.48 0.50
N ASN A 194 -18.92 -6.60 0.49
CA ASN A 194 -20.29 -6.64 1.00
C ASN A 194 -20.31 -6.44 2.54
N ARG A 195 -20.00 -5.22 3.03
CA ARG A 195 -20.04 -4.83 4.46
C ARG A 195 -21.42 -5.01 5.10
N ALA A 196 -22.44 -5.38 4.32
CA ALA A 196 -23.79 -5.65 4.77
C ALA A 196 -24.03 -7.08 5.29
N GLN A 197 -23.09 -8.04 5.14
CA GLN A 197 -23.30 -9.43 5.58
C GLN A 197 -22.46 -9.89 6.77
N ASP A 198 -21.38 -9.20 7.13
CA ASP A 198 -20.50 -9.63 8.25
C ASP A 198 -20.98 -9.17 9.63
N GLY A 199 -22.08 -8.41 9.71
CA GLY A 199 -22.71 -7.94 10.95
C GLY A 199 -24.02 -8.64 11.32
N ALA A 200 -24.39 -9.70 10.59
CA ALA A 200 -25.62 -10.46 10.81
C ALA A 200 -25.32 -11.96 10.85
N ASN A 201 -24.65 -12.41 11.90
CA ASN A 201 -24.80 -13.74 12.49
C ASN A 201 -24.26 -13.75 13.93
#